data_AF-A0A6N3CUZ1-F1
#
_entry.id   AF-A0A6N3CUZ1-F1
#
_cell.length_a   1.000
_cell.length_b   1.000
_cell.length_c   1.000
_cell.angle_alpha   90.00
_cell.angle_beta   90.00
_cell.angle_gamma   90.00
#
_symmetry.space_group_name_H-M   'P 1'
#
loop_
_entity.id
_entity.type
_entity.pdbx_description
1 polymer ?
#
loop_
_entity_poly.entity_id
_entity_poly.type
_entity_poly.pdbx_seq_one_letter_code
_entity_poly.pdbx_strand_id
1 'polypeptide(L)'
;MIYWIWLTQIPQVGPVLSNRLLEKFKTPVEIYRADHEALQLVKGIGNRQIESILCSKSLDKFKEILDMCNKKKINSHKPRFSLSI
;
A
#
# COMPACT_ATOMS: atom_id res chain seq x y z
N MET A 1 -5.42 8.26 8.67
CA MET A 1 -5.02 7.34 9.76
C MET A 1 -4.21 6.15 9.25
N ILE A 2 -4.70 5.38 8.27
CA ILE A 2 -4.09 4.10 7.85
C ILE A 2 -2.61 4.18 7.45
N TYR A 3 -2.19 5.27 6.80
CA TYR A 3 -0.80 5.47 6.36
C TYR A 3 0.17 5.73 7.52
N TRP A 4 -0.30 6.26 8.63
CA TRP A 4 0.52 6.43 9.84
C TRP A 4 0.82 5.07 10.48
N ILE A 5 -0.17 4.19 10.53
CA ILE A 5 0.01 2.81 11.02
C ILE A 5 0.92 2.05 10.06
N TRP A 6 0.69 2.15 8.75
CA TRP A 6 1.57 1.54 7.75
C TRP A 6 3.04 1.94 7.94
N LEU A 7 3.32 3.24 8.11
CA LEU A 7 4.68 3.76 8.29
C LEU A 7 5.39 3.16 9.52
N THR A 8 4.68 2.91 10.62
CA THR A 8 5.27 2.32 11.83
C THR A 8 5.45 0.81 11.74
N GLN A 9 4.85 0.14 10.76
CA GLN A 9 4.97 -1.30 10.55
C GLN A 9 6.07 -1.68 9.55
N ILE A 10 6.75 -0.72 8.92
CA ILE A 10 7.76 -1.01 7.90
C ILE A 10 9.03 -1.52 8.60
N PRO A 11 9.48 -2.77 8.31
CA PRO A 11 10.70 -3.28 8.89
C PRO A 11 11.89 -2.41 8.46
N GLN A 12 12.89 -2.27 9.33
CA GLN A 12 14.11 -1.47 9.09
C GLN A 12 13.88 0.06 9.03
N VAL A 13 12.63 0.52 9.19
CA VAL A 13 12.27 1.94 9.30
C VAL A 13 11.95 2.25 10.76
N GLY A 14 12.96 2.72 11.50
CA GLY A 14 12.81 3.17 12.88
C GLY A 14 12.32 4.62 13.00
N PRO A 15 12.03 5.10 14.23
CA PRO A 15 11.50 6.45 14.48
C PRO A 15 12.34 7.57 13.87
N VAL A 16 13.67 7.43 13.88
CA VAL A 16 14.59 8.42 13.29
C VAL A 16 14.40 8.54 11.78
N LEU A 17 14.29 7.40 11.07
CA LEU A 17 14.09 7.41 9.63
C LEU A 17 12.67 7.87 9.27
N SER A 18 11.65 7.44 10.02
CA SER A 18 10.28 7.91 9.86
C SER A 18 10.17 9.42 9.98
N ASN A 19 10.85 10.03 10.97
CA ASN A 19 10.89 11.49 11.10
C ASN A 19 11.54 12.15 9.89
N ARG A 20 12.67 11.65 9.39
CA ARG A 20 13.34 12.20 8.19
C ARG A 20 12.47 12.10 6.94
N LEU A 21 11.76 10.99 6.79
CA LEU A 21 10.79 10.82 5.71
C LEU A 21 9.67 11.86 5.84
N LEU A 22 9.16 12.09 7.05
CA LEU A 22 8.14 13.12 7.29
C LEU A 22 8.66 14.54 7.10
N GLU A 23 9.92 14.83 7.42
CA GLU A 23 10.55 16.14 7.15
C GLU A 23 10.58 16.44 5.64
N LYS A 24 10.89 15.43 4.81
CA LYS A 24 10.95 15.52 3.35
C LYS A 24 9.55 15.55 2.71
N PHE A 25 8.71 14.57 3.03
CA PHE A 25 7.42 14.32 2.35
C PHE A 25 6.20 14.91 3.05
N LYS A 26 6.37 15.48 4.26
CA LYS A 26 5.35 16.14 5.11
C LYS A 26 4.27 15.23 5.66
N THR A 27 3.82 14.22 4.92
CA THR A 27 2.76 13.31 5.34
C THR A 27 3.09 11.86 4.95
N PRO A 28 2.58 10.86 5.69
CA PRO A 28 2.81 9.45 5.36
C PRO A 28 2.14 8.99 4.06
N VAL A 29 1.11 9.70 3.60
CA VAL A 29 0.49 9.47 2.28
C VAL A 29 1.49 9.76 1.17
N GLU A 30 2.23 10.86 1.29
CA GLU A 30 3.22 11.24 0.29
C GLU A 30 4.44 10.30 0.33
N ILE A 31 4.83 9.82 1.51
CA ILE A 31 5.82 8.73 1.63
C ILE A 31 5.33 7.46 0.93
N TYR A 32 4.06 7.10 1.12
CA TYR A 32 3.44 5.94 0.47
C TYR A 32 3.43 6.08 -1.06
N ARG A 33 3.23 7.28 -1.59
CA ARG A 33 3.22 7.55 -3.04
C ARG A 33 4.60 7.71 -3.67
N ALA A 34 5.62 8.02 -2.87
CA ALA A 34 6.98 8.26 -3.36
C ALA A 34 7.56 7.08 -4.14
N ASP A 35 8.19 7.36 -5.27
CA ASP A 35 8.97 6.40 -6.04
C ASP A 35 10.37 6.19 -5.44
N HIS A 36 11.14 5.29 -6.05
CA HIS A 36 12.48 4.94 -5.60
C HIS A 36 13.43 6.15 -5.59
N GLU A 37 13.40 6.98 -6.64
CA GLU A 37 14.31 8.13 -6.79
C GLU A 37 14.00 9.18 -5.72
N ALA A 38 12.72 9.46 -5.50
CA ALA A 38 12.29 10.37 -4.44
C ALA A 38 12.75 9.92 -3.05
N LEU A 39 12.67 8.60 -2.76
CA LEU A 39 13.13 8.03 -1.50
C LEU A 39 14.66 8.13 -1.35
N GLN A 40 15.45 7.93 -2.42
CA GLN A 40 16.91 8.06 -2.39
C GLN A 40 17.39 9.47 -1.99
N LEU A 41 16.57 10.50 -2.18
CA LEU A 41 16.91 11.87 -1.77
C LEU A 41 16.79 12.12 -0.26
N VAL A 42 16.38 11.13 0.53
CA VAL A 42 16.26 11.23 1.99
C VAL A 42 17.62 10.97 2.62
N LYS A 43 18.13 11.93 3.39
CA LYS A 43 19.46 11.82 4.00
C LYS A 43 19.56 10.62 4.94
N GLY A 44 20.53 9.74 4.66
CA GLY A 44 20.86 8.59 5.49
C GLY A 44 19.85 7.43 5.39
N ILE A 45 19.06 7.39 4.32
CA ILE A 45 18.35 6.18 3.93
C ILE A 45 19.28 5.26 3.13
N GLY A 46 19.22 3.96 3.37
CA GLY A 46 19.94 2.95 2.61
C GLY A 46 19.00 2.14 1.71
N ASN A 47 19.56 1.48 0.70
CA ASN A 47 18.79 0.69 -0.29
C ASN A 47 17.85 -0.34 0.37
N ARG A 48 18.30 -1.04 1.42
CA ARG A 48 17.44 -2.01 2.16
C ARG A 48 16.19 -1.38 2.77
N GLN A 49 16.28 -0.12 3.20
CA GLN A 49 15.16 0.61 3.77
C GLN A 49 14.21 1.07 2.66
N ILE A 50 14.76 1.55 1.54
CA ILE A 50 13.97 1.90 0.34
C ILE A 50 13.21 0.68 -0.17
N GLU A 51 13.88 -0.46 -0.30
CA GLU A 51 13.26 -1.73 -0.69
C GLU A 51 12.17 -2.15 0.31
N SER A 52 12.41 -2.03 1.62
CA SER A 52 11.39 -2.35 2.63
C SER A 52 10.15 -1.46 2.49
N ILE A 53 10.35 -0.16 2.24
CA ILE A 53 9.27 0.80 1.99
C ILE A 53 8.52 0.41 0.72
N LEU A 54 9.20 0.17 -0.39
CA LEU A 54 8.58 -0.18 -1.67
C LEU A 54 7.85 -1.52 -1.61
N CYS A 55 8.45 -2.56 -1.02
CA CYS A 55 7.83 -3.87 -0.81
C CYS A 55 6.60 -3.78 0.11
N SER A 56 6.63 -2.90 1.12
CA SER A 56 5.46 -2.68 1.98
C SER A 56 4.29 -1.97 1.26
N LYS A 57 4.53 -1.33 0.11
CA LYS A 57 3.49 -0.74 -0.76
C LYS A 57 2.86 -1.76 -1.70
N SER A 58 3.62 -2.79 -2.07
CA SER A 58 3.23 -3.75 -3.10
C SER A 58 1.88 -4.40 -2.80
N LEU A 59 0.93 -3.94 -3.60
CA LEU A 59 -0.48 -4.27 -3.75
C LEU A 59 -0.78 -5.73 -4.15
N ASP A 60 0.13 -6.70 -4.00
CA ASP A 60 -0.23 -8.11 -4.24
C ASP A 60 -1.29 -8.56 -3.22
N LYS A 61 -1.11 -8.20 -1.95
CA LYS A 61 -2.13 -8.44 -0.90
C LYS A 61 -3.40 -7.61 -1.06
N PHE A 62 -3.32 -6.40 -1.61
CA PHE A 62 -4.49 -5.53 -1.74
C PHE A 62 -5.32 -5.90 -3.00
N LYS A 63 -4.69 -6.38 -4.07
CA LYS A 63 -5.37 -6.96 -5.23
C LYS A 63 -6.08 -8.28 -4.90
N GLU A 64 -5.47 -9.18 -4.12
CA GLU A 64 -6.17 -10.39 -3.63
C GLU A 64 -7.38 -10.05 -2.75
N ILE A 65 -7.25 -9.09 -1.84
CA ILE A 65 -8.37 -8.68 -0.96
C ILE A 65 -9.49 -8.01 -1.78
N LEU A 66 -9.16 -7.18 -2.79
CA LEU A 66 -10.16 -6.61 -3.69
C LEU A 66 -10.83 -7.70 -4.56
N ASP A 67 -10.06 -8.65 -5.11
CA ASP A 67 -10.58 -9.74 -5.95
C ASP A 67 -11.49 -10.69 -5.16
N MET A 68 -11.10 -11.06 -3.93
CA MET A 68 -11.91 -11.85 -2.99
C MET A 68 -13.22 -11.15 -2.61
N CYS A 69 -13.19 -9.82 -2.40
CA CYS A 69 -14.40 -9.05 -2.11
C CYS A 69 -15.32 -8.92 -3.34
N ASN A 70 -14.76 -8.88 -4.54
CA ASN A 70 -15.54 -8.76 -5.78
C ASN A 70 -16.19 -10.10 -6.17
N LYS A 71 -15.53 -11.24 -5.93
CA LYS A 71 -16.06 -12.58 -6.21
C LYS A 71 -17.26 -12.99 -5.35
N LYS A 72 -17.39 -12.49 -4.12
CA LYS A 72 -18.52 -12.84 -3.22
C LYS A 72 -19.81 -12.04 -3.45
N LYS A 73 -19.78 -10.96 -4.25
CA LYS A 73 -20.97 -10.14 -4.56
C LYS A 73 -21.73 -10.57 -5.82
N ILE A 74 -21.28 -11.62 -6.52
CA ILE A 74 -22.01 -12.22 -7.65
C ILE A 74 -22.59 -13.58 -7.25
N ASN A 75 -23.22 -13.64 -6.08
CA ASN A 75 -24.19 -14.69 -5.77
C ASN A 75 -25.47 -14.00 -5.25
N SER A 76 -26.00 -13.08 -6.04
CA SER A 76 -27.37 -12.61 -5.86
C SER A 76 -28.06 -12.63 -7.20
N HIS A 77 -28.97 -13.60 -7.33
CA HIS A 77 -30.08 -13.66 -8.28
C HIS A 77 -29.78 -13.39 -9.77
N LYS A 78 -29.62 -14.46 -10.55
CA LYS A 78 -30.28 -14.50 -11.86
C LYS A 78 -31.67 -15.13 -11.66
N PRO A 79 -32.79 -14.40 -11.85
CA PRO A 79 -34.06 -15.06 -12.11
C PRO A 79 -33.94 -15.80 -13.43
N ARG A 80 -34.11 -17.12 -13.39
CA ARG A 80 -34.16 -17.98 -14.57
C ARG A 80 -35.54 -17.83 -15.19
N PHE A 81 -35.75 -16.75 -15.94
CA PHE A 81 -36.81 -16.67 -16.94
C PHE A 81 -36.16 -16.49 -18.30
N SER A 82 -36.13 -17.56 -19.06
CA SER A 82 -36.13 -17.51 -20.51
C SER A 82 -37.14 -18.54 -20.98
N LEU A 83 -38.30 -18.00 -21.31
CA LEU A 83 -39.36 -18.60 -22.10
C LEU A 83 -38.84 -18.78 -23.53
N SER A 84 -38.91 -20.00 -24.06
CA SER A 84 -38.87 -20.46 -25.47
C SER A 84 -38.63 -21.96 -25.33
N ILE A 85 -39.54 -22.88 -25.65
CA ILE A 85 -40.46 -23.03 -26.79
C ILE A 85 -41.73 -23.70 -26.29
#